data_AF-A0A2W7A5E6-F1
#
_entry.id   AF-A0A2W7A5E6-F1
#
_cell.length_a   1.000
_cell.length_b   1.000
_cell.length_c   1.000
_cell.angle_alpha   90.00
_cell.angle_beta   90.00
_cell.angle_gamma   90.00
#
_symmetry.space_group_name_H-M   'P 1'
#
loop_
_entity.id
_entity.type
_entity.pdbx_description
1 polymer ?
#
loop_
_entity_poly.entity_id
_entity_poly.type
_entity_poly.pdbx_seq_one_letter_code
_entity_poly.pdbx_strand_id
1 'polypeptide(L)' 'PAPYHSYKLFFRCDISGGQATPSYETSAVDFFGPDEIPPLSPGRTSPGHIRRCFEHLRAPDLPPDFD' A
#
# COMPACT_ATOMS: atom_id res chain seq x y z
N PRO A 1 19.68 -0.20 2.46
CA PRO A 1 19.84 -0.14 3.92
C PRO A 1 19.49 1.27 4.43
N ALA A 2 18.47 1.38 5.28
CA ALA A 2 18.18 2.63 5.97
C ALA A 2 19.01 2.70 7.25
N PRO A 3 19.43 3.90 7.70
CA PRO A 3 20.19 4.06 8.94
C PRO A 3 19.41 3.69 10.20
N TYR A 4 18.09 3.48 10.07
CA TYR A 4 17.17 3.17 11.16
C TYR A 4 16.33 1.93 10.82
N HIS A 5 15.98 1.15 11.84
CA HIS A 5 15.08 0.02 11.73
C HIS A 5 13.63 0.48 11.86
N SER A 6 12.74 -0.11 11.06
CA SER A 6 11.31 0.14 11.12
C SER A 6 10.54 -1.13 10.79
N TYR A 7 9.39 -1.30 11.44
CA TYR A 7 8.39 -2.29 11.05
C TYR A 7 7.38 -1.63 10.10
N LYS A 8 6.93 -2.38 9.10
CA LYS A 8 5.92 -1.93 8.14
C LYS A 8 4.64 -2.71 8.38
N LEU A 9 3.60 -2.01 8.83
CA LEU A 9 2.29 -2.58 9.07
C LEU A 9 1.35 -2.15 7.94
N PHE A 10 0.61 -3.12 7.38
CA PHE A 10 -0.35 -2.90 6.31
C PHE A 10 -1.75 -3.23 6.83
N PHE A 11 -2.69 -2.30 6.65
CA PHE A 11 -4.08 -2.46 7.07
C PHE A 11 -5.00 -2.37 5.86
N ARG A 12 -5.89 -3.35 5.71
CA ARG A 12 -6.99 -3.26 4.76
C ARG A 12 -8.09 -2.40 5.39
N CYS A 13 -8.52 -1.38 4.66
CA CYS A 13 -9.56 -0.44 5.09
C CYS A 13 -10.63 -0.31 4.01
N ASP A 14 -11.81 0.13 4.42
CA ASP A 14 -12.90 0.52 3.52
C ASP A 14 -13.10 2.04 3.55
N ILE A 15 -13.46 2.63 2.41
CA ILE A 15 -13.76 4.07 2.32
C ILE A 15 -15.15 4.30 2.92
N SER A 16 -15.23 5.06 4.02
CA SER A 16 -16.49 5.42 4.66
C SER A 16 -17.05 6.78 4.22
N GLY A 17 -16.33 7.52 3.37
CA GLY A 17 -16.72 8.84 2.85
C GLY A 17 -15.51 9.68 2.40
N GLY A 18 -15.78 10.89 1.91
CA GLY A 18 -14.76 11.86 1.46
C GLY A 18 -14.56 11.89 -0.06
N GLN A 19 -13.62 12.73 -0.51
CA GLN A 19 -13.25 12.90 -1.92
C GLN A 19 -11.73 13.03 -2.05
N ALA A 20 -11.14 12.34 -3.03
CA ALA A 20 -9.71 12.41 -3.31
C ALA A 20 -9.31 13.86 -3.62
N THR A 21 -8.43 14.44 -2.78
CA THR A 21 -8.07 15.86 -2.84
C THR A 21 -6.56 16.03 -2.66
N PRO A 22 -5.84 16.61 -3.65
CA PRO A 22 -4.42 16.93 -3.53
C PRO A 22 -4.10 17.93 -2.41
N SER A 23 -2.84 17.97 -1.98
CA SER A 23 -2.30 18.90 -1.00
C SER A 23 -0.83 19.24 -1.31
N TYR A 24 -0.21 20.06 -0.45
CA TYR A 24 1.23 20.37 -0.58
C TYR A 24 2.13 19.14 -0.40
N GLU A 25 1.66 18.09 0.30
CA GLU A 25 2.40 16.84 0.49
C GLU A 25 2.07 15.77 -0.56
N THR A 26 0.85 15.81 -1.11
CA THR A 26 0.33 14.79 -2.03
C THR A 26 -0.23 15.46 -3.27
N SER A 27 0.51 15.44 -4.37
CA SER A 27 0.13 16.13 -5.60
C SER A 27 -0.99 15.43 -6.39
N ALA A 28 -1.18 14.12 -6.21
CA ALA A 28 -2.19 13.33 -6.89
C ALA A 28 -2.57 12.09 -6.08
N VAL A 29 -3.79 11.58 -6.31
CA VAL A 29 -4.33 10.36 -5.73
C VAL A 29 -5.13 9.64 -6.81
N ASP A 30 -4.91 8.34 -6.97
CA ASP A 30 -5.61 7.52 -7.95
C ASP A 30 -5.67 6.04 -7.50
N PHE A 31 -6.48 5.24 -8.20
CA PHE A 31 -6.54 3.79 -8.06
C PHE A 31 -5.76 3.10 -9.18
N PHE A 32 -5.06 2.02 -8.85
CA PHE A 32 -4.25 1.26 -9.80
C PHE A 32 -4.59 -0.23 -9.69
N GLY A 33 -4.79 -0.89 -10.83
CA GLY A 33 -4.85 -2.35 -10.90
C GLY A 33 -3.49 -3.02 -10.61
N PRO A 34 -3.47 -4.35 -10.42
CA PRO A 34 -2.25 -5.09 -10.09
C PRO A 34 -1.15 -5.00 -11.17
N ASP A 35 -1.53 -4.74 -12.42
CA ASP A 35 -0.62 -4.61 -13.57
C ASP A 35 -0.39 -3.15 -14.00
N GLU A 36 -0.95 -2.19 -13.27
CA GLU A 36 -0.93 -0.75 -13.60
C GLU A 36 -0.12 0.06 -12.58
N ILE A 37 0.79 -0.61 -11.85
CA ILE A 37 1.52 -0.02 -10.74
C ILE A 37 2.55 1.01 -11.25
N PRO A 38 2.45 2.29 -10.84
CA PRO A 38 3.41 3.32 -11.25
C PRO A 38 4.76 3.14 -10.55
N PRO A 39 5.80 3.90 -10.94
CA PRO A 39 7.09 3.88 -10.25
C PRO A 39 6.94 4.10 -8.73
N LEU A 40 7.50 3.19 -7.94
CA LEU A 40 7.36 3.18 -6.49
C LEU A 40 8.46 3.97 -5.79
N SER A 41 8.17 4.46 -4.59
CA SER A 41 9.16 5.00 -3.66
C SER A 41 9.85 3.84 -2.90
N PRO A 42 11.13 3.51 -3.19
CA PRO A 42 11.76 2.27 -2.70
C PRO A 42 11.97 2.18 -1.17
N GLY A 43 11.74 3.27 -0.43
CA GLY A 43 11.74 3.26 1.04
C GLY A 43 10.36 3.01 1.67
N ARG A 44 9.27 3.39 0.98
CA ARG A 44 7.91 3.30 1.52
C ARG A 44 7.32 1.91 1.32
N THR A 45 7.32 1.42 0.08
CA THR A 45 6.76 0.11 -0.26
C THR A 45 7.56 -0.57 -1.38
N SER A 46 7.28 -1.85 -1.62
CA SER A 46 7.90 -2.66 -2.67
C SER A 46 6.82 -3.33 -3.51
N PRO A 47 7.13 -3.78 -4.75
CA PRO A 47 6.19 -4.57 -5.54
C PRO A 47 5.73 -5.83 -4.81
N GLY A 48 6.59 -6.43 -3.98
CA GLY A 48 6.24 -7.58 -3.15
C GLY A 48 5.15 -7.28 -2.11
N HIS A 49 5.25 -6.14 -1.41
CA HIS A 49 4.21 -5.72 -0.47
C HIS A 49 2.87 -5.47 -1.16
N ILE A 50 2.88 -4.81 -2.32
CA ILE A 50 1.66 -4.54 -3.11
C ILE A 50 1.02 -5.85 -3.55
N ARG A 51 1.81 -6.80 -4.08
CA ARG A 51 1.32 -8.12 -4.47
C ARG A 51 0.66 -8.85 -3.30
N ARG A 52 1.29 -8.85 -2.11
CA ARG A 52 0.70 -9.42 -0.89
C ARG A 52 -0.62 -8.75 -0.50
N CYS A 53 -0.72 -7.42 -0.60
CA CYS A 53 -1.99 -6.72 -0.36
C CYS A 53 -3.11 -7.18 -1.31
N PHE A 54 -2.82 -7.39 -2.59
CA PHE A 54 -3.80 -7.95 -3.55
C PHE A 54 -4.16 -9.42 -3.28
N GLU A 55 -3.24 -10.21 -2.72
CA GLU A 55 -3.52 -11.58 -2.28
C GLU A 55 -4.46 -11.58 -1.07
N HIS A 56 -4.21 -10.75 -0.05
CA HIS A 56 -5.11 -10.56 1.09
C HIS A 56 -6.47 -9.95 0.71
N LEU A 57 -6.51 -9.10 -0.32
CA LEU A 57 -7.77 -8.56 -0.84
C LEU A 57 -8.66 -9.68 -1.42
N ARG A 58 -8.05 -10.66 -2.10
CA ARG A 58 -8.75 -11.80 -2.73
C ARG A 58 -9.10 -12.91 -1.74
N ALA A 59 -8.33 -13.07 -0.67
CA ALA A 59 -8.55 -14.07 0.37
C ALA A 59 -8.51 -13.40 1.76
N PRO A 60 -9.63 -12.80 2.21
CA PRO A 60 -9.68 -12.01 3.44
C PRO A 60 -9.36 -12.80 4.71
N ASP A 61 -9.55 -14.12 4.69
CA ASP A 61 -9.32 -15.01 5.84
C ASP A 61 -7.86 -15.46 5.98
N LEU A 62 -6.97 -15.01 5.09
CA LEU A 62 -5.54 -15.27 5.23
C LEU A 62 -5.01 -14.64 6.54
N PRO A 63 -4.18 -15.37 7.30
CA PRO A 63 -3.56 -14.82 8.50
C PRO A 63 -2.58 -13.69 8.13
N PRO A 64 -2.39 -12.68 8.99
CA PRO A 64 -1.39 -11.64 8.76
C PRO A 64 0.03 -12.22 8.68
N ASP A 65 0.84 -11.67 7.78
CA ASP A 65 2.25 -12.02 7.62
C ASP A 65 3.12 -11.33 8.70
N PHE A 66 4.19 -12.01 9.15
CA PHE A 66 5.22 -11.47 10.04
C PHE A 66 6.61 -11.99 9.62
N ASP A 67 7.65 -11.20 9.90
CA ASP A 67 9.07 -11.51 9.67
C ASP A 67 10.00 -11.09 10.83
#